data_AF-A0AAJ1GTC8-F1
#
_entry.id   AF-A0AAJ1GTC8-F1
#
_cell.length_a   1.000
_cell.length_b   1.000
_cell.length_c   1.000
_cell.angle_alpha   90.00
_cell.angle_beta   90.00
_cell.angle_gamma   90.00
#
_symmetry.space_group_name_H-M   'P 1'
#
loop_
_entity.id
_entity.type
_entity.pdbx_description
1 polymer ?
#
loop_
_entity_poly.entity_id
_entity_poly.type
_entity_poly.pdbx_seq_one_letter_code
_entity_poly.pdbx_strand_id
1 'polypeptide(L)'
;MKISEIYKLNVDQKGLDFIDIDVERDVELFIDPCWIHILDGKWFEEASVTIFSFFEHIINLYENNQKDKAKQLFNSAHEPNETCLGMSKGEPDGTGASSTMLANVFEVIVNEQMIERGLIQQIEDLPVFIDKFNQDRLSDLVTNLIRKHLVEFTKEQCKKHGIELTPGVEIGSYWNKDLKQWDVVTDEALIIDGKIKLLVPKIIVVKNYRNSAKHYCRRYVLVKRREEHIREGSSLVKTEMLKSGKMKVTVVLDDIEQEERKKLGKTQKEYVREITEGDPELMGRFRREMRHILLSANTTNRLTDEQIMAEIDKVKLK
;
A
#
# COMPACT_ATOMS: atom_id res chain seq x y z
N MET A 1 -7.81 15.64 19.01
CA MET A 1 -7.27 16.98 18.68
C MET A 1 -6.13 16.84 17.68
N LYS A 2 -5.93 17.82 16.77
CA LYS A 2 -4.83 17.77 15.78
C LYS A 2 -3.49 18.17 16.39
N ILE A 3 -2.38 17.68 15.83
CA ILE A 3 -1.02 18.03 16.29
C ILE A 3 -0.77 19.54 16.18
N SER A 4 -1.18 20.17 15.08
CA SER A 4 -1.07 21.61 14.87
C SER A 4 -1.81 22.43 15.93
N GLU A 5 -2.96 21.95 16.39
CA GLU A 5 -3.78 22.57 17.43
C GLU A 5 -3.11 22.42 18.81
N ILE A 6 -2.58 21.23 19.12
CA ILE A 6 -1.90 20.92 20.40
C ILE A 6 -0.67 21.81 20.59
N TYR A 7 0.17 21.94 19.57
CA TYR A 7 1.41 22.72 19.63
C TYR A 7 1.25 24.18 19.16
N LYS A 8 0.02 24.63 18.85
CA LYS A 8 -0.29 26.00 18.44
C LYS A 8 0.59 26.48 17.27
N LEU A 9 0.74 25.62 16.26
CA LEU A 9 1.63 25.88 15.12
C LEU A 9 1.12 27.00 14.18
N ASN A 10 -0.15 27.41 14.32
CA ASN A 10 -0.81 28.44 13.51
C ASN A 10 -0.72 28.20 12.00
N VAL A 11 -0.73 26.94 11.58
CA VAL A 11 -0.75 26.50 10.18
C VAL A 11 -1.82 25.44 9.98
N ASP A 12 -2.31 25.34 8.75
CA ASP A 12 -3.16 24.24 8.31
C ASP A 12 -2.32 23.12 7.67
N GLN A 13 -2.98 22.10 7.11
CA GLN A 13 -2.34 20.96 6.46
C GLN A 13 -1.37 21.38 5.33
N LYS A 14 -1.59 22.52 4.69
CA LYS A 14 -0.73 23.03 3.62
C LYS A 14 0.63 23.46 4.14
N GLY A 15 0.69 24.02 5.35
CA GLY A 15 1.93 24.44 6.01
C GLY A 15 2.77 23.31 6.62
N LEU A 16 2.27 22.07 6.58
CA LEU A 16 2.89 20.90 7.19
C LEU A 16 3.38 19.91 6.12
N ASP A 17 4.56 19.33 6.33
CA ASP A 17 5.10 18.26 5.46
C ASP A 17 4.61 16.86 5.88
N PHE A 18 3.87 16.79 6.98
CA PHE A 18 3.29 15.57 7.56
C PHE A 18 1.76 15.66 7.66
N ILE A 19 1.09 14.52 7.82
CA ILE A 19 -0.37 14.48 8.03
C ILE A 19 -0.70 15.02 9.43
N ASP A 20 -1.56 16.04 9.51
CA ASP A 20 -2.00 16.65 10.77
C ASP A 20 -3.08 15.80 11.47
N ILE A 21 -2.67 14.59 11.87
CA ILE A 21 -3.53 13.56 12.46
C ILE A 21 -4.26 14.04 13.71
N ASP A 22 -5.45 13.47 13.95
CA ASP A 22 -6.06 13.52 15.28
C ASP A 22 -5.38 12.47 16.17
N VAL A 23 -4.85 12.90 17.31
CA VAL A 23 -4.03 12.03 18.18
C VAL A 23 -4.84 10.96 18.92
N GLU A 24 -6.16 11.05 18.93
CA GLU A 24 -7.06 10.13 19.64
C GLU A 24 -7.74 9.10 18.73
N ARG A 25 -7.81 9.37 17.42
CA ARG A 25 -8.63 8.58 16.49
C ARG A 25 -7.89 8.37 15.18
N ASP A 26 -8.00 7.17 14.64
CA ASP A 26 -7.34 6.88 13.37
C ASP A 26 -8.05 7.57 12.21
N VAL A 27 -7.22 8.03 11.28
CA VAL A 27 -7.66 8.53 9.99
C VAL A 27 -7.50 7.40 8.98
N GLU A 28 -8.57 7.11 8.24
CA GLU A 28 -8.59 6.05 7.23
C GLU A 28 -7.76 6.45 6.00
N LEU A 29 -6.46 6.32 6.16
CA LEU A 29 -5.38 6.69 5.26
C LEU A 29 -4.26 5.65 5.42
N PHE A 30 -3.44 5.50 4.37
CA PHE A 30 -2.49 4.40 4.27
C PHE A 30 -1.16 4.87 3.68
N ILE A 31 -0.04 4.36 4.20
CA ILE A 31 1.29 4.58 3.65
C ILE A 31 1.46 3.71 2.41
N ASP A 32 1.50 4.33 1.23
CA ASP A 32 1.67 3.63 -0.04
C ASP A 32 3.16 3.54 -0.42
N PRO A 33 3.79 2.37 -0.31
CA PRO A 33 5.21 2.20 -0.63
C PRO A 33 5.53 2.46 -2.11
N CYS A 34 4.54 2.46 -3.02
CA CYS A 34 4.79 2.86 -4.41
C CYS A 34 5.32 4.30 -4.49
N TRP A 35 4.84 5.21 -3.63
CA TRP A 35 5.37 6.57 -3.54
C TRP A 35 6.80 6.60 -3.00
N ILE A 36 7.11 5.75 -2.01
CA ILE A 36 8.46 5.62 -1.46
C ILE A 36 9.46 5.20 -2.55
N HIS A 37 9.06 4.26 -3.44
CA HIS A 37 9.95 3.76 -4.49
C HIS A 37 10.16 4.70 -5.67
N ILE A 38 9.27 5.67 -5.91
CA ILE A 38 9.35 6.54 -7.09
C ILE A 38 9.83 7.96 -6.80
N LEU A 39 9.73 8.41 -5.55
CA LEU A 39 10.17 9.76 -5.15
C LEU A 39 11.68 9.78 -4.98
N ASP A 40 12.29 10.89 -5.41
CA ASP A 40 13.73 11.09 -5.30
C ASP A 40 14.08 11.69 -3.93
N GLY A 41 15.25 11.33 -3.40
CA GLY A 41 15.78 11.87 -2.16
C GLY A 41 16.21 10.79 -1.17
N LYS A 42 17.20 11.13 -0.35
CA LYS A 42 17.88 10.20 0.56
C LYS A 42 16.91 9.38 1.43
N TRP A 43 15.89 10.03 2.02
CA TRP A 43 14.91 9.35 2.86
C TRP A 43 14.13 8.27 2.08
N PHE A 44 13.68 8.59 0.86
CA PHE A 44 12.93 7.66 0.01
C PHE A 44 13.80 6.50 -0.48
N GLU A 45 15.02 6.80 -0.91
CA GLU A 45 16.00 5.78 -1.33
C GLU A 45 16.34 4.82 -0.19
N GLU A 46 16.62 5.33 1.01
CA GLU A 46 16.97 4.51 2.17
C GLU A 46 15.79 3.66 2.68
N ALA A 47 14.57 4.22 2.71
CA ALA A 47 13.35 3.52 3.07
C ALA A 47 12.97 2.45 2.04
N SER A 48 13.11 2.76 0.75
CA SER A 48 12.94 1.83 -0.37
C SER A 48 13.84 0.60 -0.21
N VAL A 49 15.14 0.79 0.06
CA VAL A 49 16.08 -0.31 0.31
C VAL A 49 15.68 -1.13 1.55
N THR A 50 15.18 -0.50 2.61
CA THR A 50 14.69 -1.21 3.81
C THR A 50 13.52 -2.13 3.48
N ILE A 51 12.54 -1.65 2.71
CA ILE A 51 11.37 -2.44 2.29
C ILE A 51 11.80 -3.63 1.42
N PHE A 52 12.66 -3.38 0.42
CA PHE A 52 13.17 -4.43 -0.46
C PHE A 52 13.98 -5.50 0.29
N SER A 53 14.86 -5.09 1.22
CA SER A 53 15.67 -6.01 2.03
C SER A 53 14.80 -6.99 2.83
N PHE A 54 13.70 -6.53 3.41
CA PHE A 54 12.77 -7.41 4.11
C PHE A 54 12.13 -8.41 3.17
N PHE A 55 11.55 -7.92 2.06
CA PHE A 55 10.85 -8.77 1.09
C PHE A 55 11.78 -9.86 0.53
N GLU A 56 12.97 -9.46 0.06
CA GLU A 56 13.99 -10.37 -0.45
C GLU A 56 14.43 -11.39 0.60
N HIS A 57 14.65 -10.97 1.84
CA HIS A 57 15.07 -11.89 2.91
C HIS A 57 14.00 -12.94 3.22
N ILE A 58 12.73 -12.54 3.30
CA ILE A 58 11.62 -13.47 3.54
C ILE A 58 11.52 -14.49 2.40
N ILE A 59 11.57 -14.06 1.14
CA ILE A 59 11.55 -14.99 0.00
C ILE A 59 12.70 -16.00 0.09
N ASN A 60 13.92 -15.52 0.33
CA ASN A 60 15.09 -16.39 0.50
C ASN A 60 14.89 -17.43 1.62
N LEU A 61 14.31 -17.04 2.77
CA LEU A 61 14.04 -17.99 3.85
C LEU A 61 13.05 -19.09 3.42
N TYR A 62 12.00 -18.75 2.68
CA TYR A 62 11.04 -19.72 2.19
C TYR A 62 11.64 -20.67 1.14
N GLU A 63 12.39 -20.14 0.18
CA GLU A 63 13.08 -20.93 -0.86
C GLU A 63 14.10 -21.91 -0.27
N ASN A 64 14.76 -21.52 0.83
CA ASN A 64 15.71 -22.38 1.56
C ASN A 64 15.05 -23.27 2.64
N ASN A 65 13.72 -23.40 2.61
CA ASN A 65 12.94 -24.21 3.57
C ASN A 65 13.15 -23.81 5.05
N GLN A 66 13.49 -22.55 5.31
CA GLN A 66 13.67 -21.96 6.64
C GLN A 66 12.39 -21.24 7.12
N LYS A 67 11.22 -21.84 6.86
CA LYS A 67 9.90 -21.25 7.12
C LYS A 67 9.71 -20.79 8.57
N ASP A 68 10.25 -21.52 9.54
CA ASP A 68 10.12 -21.18 10.96
C ASP A 68 10.85 -19.88 11.33
N LYS A 69 11.99 -19.61 10.69
CA LYS A 69 12.69 -18.33 10.86
C LYS A 69 11.86 -17.18 10.28
N ALA A 70 11.26 -17.36 9.10
CA ALA A 70 10.41 -16.34 8.50
C ALA A 70 9.18 -16.05 9.37
N LYS A 71 8.53 -17.11 9.91
CA LYS A 71 7.41 -16.97 10.86
C LYS A 71 7.78 -16.16 12.09
N GLN A 72 8.97 -16.37 12.66
CA GLN A 72 9.45 -15.58 13.79
C GLN A 72 9.61 -14.09 13.43
N LEU A 73 10.06 -13.77 12.21
CA LEU A 73 10.16 -12.39 11.76
C LEU A 73 8.78 -11.72 11.64
N PHE A 74 7.72 -12.43 11.27
CA PHE A 74 6.40 -11.81 11.19
C PHE A 74 5.82 -11.41 12.55
N ASN A 75 6.35 -11.92 13.67
CA ASN A 75 5.89 -11.57 15.01
C ASN A 75 6.15 -10.11 15.40
N SER A 76 6.94 -9.35 14.63
CA SER A 76 7.18 -7.92 14.91
C SER A 76 6.37 -6.98 14.01
N ALA A 77 5.60 -7.52 13.05
CA ALA A 77 4.73 -6.75 12.15
C ALA A 77 3.35 -6.54 12.78
N HIS A 78 3.28 -5.69 13.81
CA HIS A 78 2.03 -5.38 14.52
C HIS A 78 1.25 -4.23 13.88
N GLU A 79 0.02 -3.98 14.29
CA GLU A 79 -0.70 -2.77 13.89
C GLU A 79 -0.07 -1.52 14.55
N PRO A 80 0.43 -0.54 13.76
CA PRO A 80 1.22 0.58 14.26
C PRO A 80 0.34 1.75 14.76
N ASN A 81 0.01 1.75 16.04
CA ASN A 81 -0.84 2.77 16.66
C ASN A 81 -0.20 4.18 16.71
N GLU A 82 1.12 4.28 16.60
CA GLU A 82 1.85 5.54 16.74
C GLU A 82 1.62 6.53 15.58
N THR A 83 1.12 6.06 14.42
CA THR A 83 0.86 6.93 13.27
C THR A 83 -0.58 7.47 13.21
N CYS A 84 -1.52 6.88 13.96
CA CYS A 84 -2.96 7.13 13.85
C CYS A 84 -3.50 7.04 12.41
N LEU A 85 -2.89 6.20 11.58
CA LEU A 85 -3.36 5.85 10.25
C LEU A 85 -3.90 4.43 10.29
N GLY A 86 -5.10 4.20 9.75
CA GLY A 86 -5.68 2.86 9.75
C GLY A 86 -7.19 2.82 9.72
N MET A 87 -7.72 1.61 9.94
CA MET A 87 -9.14 1.28 9.82
C MET A 87 -9.82 1.12 11.19
N SER A 88 -9.43 1.82 12.25
CA SER A 88 -10.12 1.61 13.54
C SER A 88 -11.48 2.33 13.58
N LYS A 89 -12.53 1.54 13.80
CA LYS A 89 -13.85 1.98 14.27
C LYS A 89 -14.10 1.31 15.63
N GLY A 90 -13.51 1.84 16.70
CA GLY A 90 -13.67 1.30 18.06
C GLY A 90 -12.48 0.47 18.54
N GLU A 91 -12.68 -0.30 19.62
CA GLU A 91 -11.61 -1.12 20.25
C GLU A 91 -10.88 -2.00 19.23
N PRO A 92 -9.57 -2.25 19.44
CA PRO A 92 -8.71 -2.95 18.49
C PRO A 92 -9.12 -4.42 18.38
N ASP A 93 -10.09 -4.70 17.51
CA ASP A 93 -10.37 -6.06 17.05
C ASP A 93 -9.28 -6.42 16.02
N GLY A 94 -8.15 -6.89 16.56
CA GLY A 94 -6.85 -7.13 15.91
C GLY A 94 -6.94 -7.88 14.57
N THR A 95 -7.14 -7.12 13.50
CA THR A 95 -7.18 -7.60 12.10
C THR A 95 -6.03 -7.06 11.25
N GLY A 96 -5.08 -6.35 11.87
CA GLY A 96 -3.79 -6.02 11.27
C GLY A 96 -3.06 -7.25 10.71
N ALA A 97 -1.91 -7.03 10.06
CA ALA A 97 -1.08 -8.06 9.44
C ALA A 97 -0.53 -9.11 10.45
N SER A 98 -1.39 -9.92 11.06
CA SER A 98 -1.00 -10.90 12.07
C SER A 98 0.08 -11.84 11.54
N SER A 99 0.99 -12.29 12.42
CA SER A 99 2.11 -13.11 12.00
C SER A 99 1.67 -14.38 11.27
N THR A 100 0.56 -15.00 11.71
CA THR A 100 -0.07 -16.15 11.04
C THR A 100 -0.59 -15.79 9.65
N MET A 101 -1.19 -14.62 9.47
CA MET A 101 -1.66 -14.17 8.16
C MET A 101 -0.48 -13.96 7.21
N LEU A 102 0.56 -13.22 7.63
CA LEU A 102 1.75 -13.01 6.82
C LEU A 102 2.42 -14.35 6.47
N ALA A 103 2.52 -15.26 7.42
CA ALA A 103 3.04 -16.61 7.17
C ALA A 103 2.25 -17.34 6.07
N ASN A 104 0.92 -17.28 6.12
CA ASN A 104 0.05 -17.88 5.11
C ASN A 104 0.22 -17.19 3.75
N VAL A 105 0.35 -15.86 3.71
CA VAL A 105 0.58 -15.10 2.47
C VAL A 105 1.86 -15.58 1.78
N PHE A 106 2.99 -15.60 2.50
CA PHE A 106 4.26 -16.00 1.91
C PHE A 106 4.34 -17.49 1.60
N GLU A 107 3.63 -18.33 2.36
CA GLU A 107 3.48 -19.75 2.03
C GLU A 107 2.73 -19.96 0.70
N VAL A 108 1.65 -19.20 0.46
CA VAL A 108 0.93 -19.22 -0.82
C VAL A 108 1.84 -18.77 -1.97
N ILE A 109 2.57 -17.68 -1.81
CA ILE A 109 3.48 -17.14 -2.84
C ILE A 109 4.45 -18.23 -3.33
N VAL A 110 5.07 -18.95 -2.41
CA VAL A 110 6.10 -19.95 -2.73
C VAL A 110 5.47 -21.25 -3.21
N ASN A 111 4.42 -21.75 -2.57
CA ASN A 111 3.77 -23.01 -2.97
C ASN A 111 3.13 -22.90 -4.36
N GLU A 112 2.61 -21.73 -4.73
CA GLU A 112 2.03 -21.48 -6.06
C GLU A 112 3.06 -20.98 -7.09
N GLN A 113 4.35 -20.89 -6.73
CA GLN A 113 5.44 -20.44 -7.60
C GLN A 113 5.14 -19.06 -8.23
N MET A 114 4.53 -18.16 -7.44
CA MET A 114 4.04 -16.88 -7.96
C MET A 114 5.18 -15.94 -8.39
N ILE A 115 6.39 -16.16 -7.87
CA ILE A 115 7.58 -15.38 -8.21
C ILE A 115 8.13 -15.85 -9.57
N GLU A 116 8.29 -17.16 -9.73
CA GLU A 116 8.76 -17.79 -10.96
C GLU A 116 7.79 -17.56 -12.12
N ARG A 117 6.49 -17.48 -11.83
CA ARG A 117 5.44 -17.12 -12.79
C ARG A 117 5.39 -15.61 -13.10
N GLY A 118 6.19 -14.78 -12.42
CA GLY A 118 6.27 -13.33 -12.64
C GLY A 118 5.12 -12.51 -12.03
N LEU A 119 4.22 -13.14 -11.27
CA LEU A 119 3.09 -12.49 -10.62
C LEU A 119 3.53 -11.56 -9.48
N ILE A 120 4.48 -12.02 -8.66
CA ILE A 120 5.02 -11.25 -7.52
C ILE A 120 6.51 -11.00 -7.75
N GLN A 121 6.93 -9.74 -7.69
CA GLN A 121 8.34 -9.31 -7.69
C GLN A 121 8.64 -8.34 -6.55
N GLN A 122 7.62 -7.72 -5.99
CA GLN A 122 7.74 -6.73 -4.92
C GLN A 122 6.50 -6.78 -4.01
N ILE A 123 6.61 -6.20 -2.81
CA ILE A 123 5.57 -6.31 -1.78
C ILE A 123 4.25 -5.61 -2.17
N GLU A 124 4.32 -4.66 -3.10
CA GLU A 124 3.16 -3.95 -3.64
C GLU A 124 2.32 -4.78 -4.60
N ASP A 125 2.83 -5.93 -5.05
CA ASP A 125 2.07 -6.86 -5.87
C ASP A 125 1.10 -7.69 -5.01
N LEU A 126 1.32 -7.78 -3.69
CA LEU A 126 0.49 -8.59 -2.79
C LEU A 126 -0.99 -8.14 -2.79
N PRO A 127 -1.33 -6.84 -2.71
CA PRO A 127 -2.71 -6.37 -2.83
C PRO A 127 -3.38 -6.71 -4.16
N VAL A 128 -2.63 -6.99 -5.22
CA VAL A 128 -3.16 -7.36 -6.54
C VAL A 128 -3.60 -8.82 -6.56
N PHE A 129 -2.79 -9.72 -6.02
CA PHE A 129 -2.99 -11.16 -6.22
C PHE A 129 -3.35 -11.95 -4.97
N ILE A 130 -3.00 -11.49 -3.77
CA ILE A 130 -3.15 -12.29 -2.54
C ILE A 130 -4.48 -12.00 -1.87
N ASP A 131 -5.28 -13.05 -1.67
CA ASP A 131 -6.58 -12.92 -1.01
C ASP A 131 -6.48 -12.40 0.41
N LYS A 132 -7.46 -11.57 0.76
CA LYS A 132 -7.57 -10.88 2.06
C LYS A 132 -6.38 -9.96 2.38
N PHE A 133 -5.34 -9.85 1.55
CA PHE A 133 -4.25 -8.89 1.76
C PHE A 133 -4.52 -7.61 0.96
N ASN A 134 -4.81 -6.50 1.61
CA ASN A 134 -5.10 -5.22 0.95
C ASN A 134 -4.23 -4.10 1.54
N GLN A 135 -4.55 -2.84 1.21
CA GLN A 135 -3.75 -1.66 1.53
C GLN A 135 -3.56 -1.41 3.03
N ASP A 136 -4.54 -1.78 3.86
CA ASP A 136 -4.48 -1.75 5.32
C ASP A 136 -3.28 -2.57 5.82
N ARG A 137 -3.24 -3.85 5.46
CA ARG A 137 -2.19 -4.79 5.88
C ARG A 137 -0.83 -4.43 5.30
N LEU A 138 -0.79 -3.95 4.05
CA LEU A 138 0.46 -3.52 3.45
C LEU A 138 0.98 -2.24 4.14
N SER A 139 0.10 -1.28 4.43
CA SER A 139 0.46 -0.05 5.13
C SER A 139 1.00 -0.36 6.53
N ASP A 140 0.34 -1.24 7.28
CA ASP A 140 0.80 -1.65 8.62
C ASP A 140 2.20 -2.27 8.56
N LEU A 141 2.40 -3.22 7.64
CA LEU A 141 3.69 -3.87 7.46
C LEU A 141 4.77 -2.84 7.09
N VAL A 142 4.51 -2.02 6.08
CA VAL A 142 5.45 -0.97 5.63
C VAL A 142 5.81 -0.03 6.77
N THR A 143 4.83 0.43 7.55
CA THR A 143 5.04 1.31 8.70
C THR A 143 6.02 0.70 9.71
N ASN A 144 5.87 -0.58 10.06
CA ASN A 144 6.82 -1.26 10.93
C ASN A 144 8.22 -1.36 10.31
N LEU A 145 8.31 -1.71 9.02
CA LEU A 145 9.59 -1.82 8.33
C LEU A 145 10.34 -0.48 8.35
N ILE A 146 9.64 0.63 8.09
CA ILE A 146 10.23 1.96 7.98
C ILE A 146 10.18 2.76 9.29
N ARG A 147 9.83 2.15 10.42
CA ARG A 147 9.63 2.85 11.71
C ARG A 147 10.81 3.77 12.06
N LYS A 148 12.05 3.30 11.91
CA LYS A 148 13.25 4.12 12.13
C LYS A 148 13.34 5.33 11.19
N HIS A 149 12.96 5.18 9.93
CA HIS A 149 12.90 6.30 8.98
C HIS A 149 11.83 7.33 9.37
N LEU A 150 10.69 6.87 9.91
CA LEU A 150 9.64 7.74 10.44
C LEU A 150 10.07 8.45 11.73
N VAL A 151 10.89 7.81 12.58
CA VAL A 151 11.51 8.45 13.74
C VAL A 151 12.40 9.62 13.32
N GLU A 152 13.31 9.41 12.36
CA GLU A 152 14.17 10.49 11.88
C GLU A 152 13.35 11.63 11.24
N PHE A 153 12.36 11.29 10.42
CA PHE A 153 11.46 12.29 9.84
C PHE A 153 10.70 13.06 10.93
N THR A 154 10.21 12.38 11.96
CA THR A 154 9.53 13.00 13.11
C THR A 154 10.45 14.00 13.81
N LYS A 155 11.70 13.62 14.06
CA LYS A 155 12.70 14.50 14.68
C LYS A 155 12.96 15.75 13.86
N GLU A 156 13.12 15.60 12.53
CA GLU A 156 13.30 16.73 11.62
C GLU A 156 12.11 17.69 11.63
N GLN A 157 10.88 17.16 11.59
CA GLN A 157 9.67 17.99 11.61
C GLN A 157 9.45 18.65 12.97
N CYS A 158 9.65 17.94 14.08
CA CYS A 158 9.54 18.54 15.41
C CYS A 158 10.56 19.66 15.59
N LYS A 159 11.81 19.47 15.17
CA LYS A 159 12.83 20.53 15.16
C LYS A 159 12.42 21.72 14.29
N LYS A 160 11.89 21.48 13.09
CA LYS A 160 11.42 22.52 12.16
C LYS A 160 10.30 23.38 12.79
N HIS A 161 9.43 22.75 13.56
CA HIS A 161 8.26 23.38 14.17
C HIS A 161 8.45 23.81 15.63
N GLY A 162 9.65 23.62 16.21
CA GLY A 162 9.93 23.98 17.60
C GLY A 162 9.21 23.12 18.64
N ILE A 163 8.90 21.86 18.29
CA ILE A 163 8.26 20.89 19.18
C ILE A 163 9.37 20.14 19.94
N GLU A 164 9.30 20.17 21.27
CA GLU A 164 10.23 19.44 22.14
C GLU A 164 9.96 17.93 22.09
N LEU A 165 11.05 17.16 22.08
CA LEU A 165 11.03 15.70 22.09
C LEU A 165 11.54 15.16 23.43
N THR A 166 11.08 13.97 23.79
CA THR A 166 11.54 13.28 25.00
C THR A 166 12.70 12.35 24.66
N PRO A 167 13.92 12.56 25.21
CA PRO A 167 15.08 11.74 24.87
C PRO A 167 15.07 10.37 25.56
N GLY A 168 15.77 9.40 24.97
CA GLY A 168 16.03 8.09 25.60
C GLY A 168 14.81 7.17 25.69
N VAL A 169 13.87 7.32 24.77
CA VAL A 169 12.61 6.56 24.74
C VAL A 169 12.75 5.39 23.78
N GLU A 170 12.36 4.20 24.23
CA GLU A 170 12.19 3.03 23.37
C GLU A 170 10.92 3.22 22.51
N ILE A 171 11.08 3.46 21.21
CA ILE A 171 9.98 3.82 20.30
C ILE A 171 9.32 2.57 19.70
N GLY A 172 10.09 1.51 19.48
CA GLY A 172 9.58 0.21 19.03
C GLY A 172 10.48 -0.47 18.01
N SER A 173 10.02 -1.62 17.51
CA SER A 173 10.77 -2.45 16.59
C SER A 173 10.78 -1.91 15.16
N TYR A 174 11.93 -1.99 14.49
CA TYR A 174 12.10 -1.65 13.08
C TYR A 174 12.89 -2.73 12.35
N TRP A 175 12.77 -2.78 11.02
CA TRP A 175 13.57 -3.70 10.23
C TRP A 175 14.99 -3.17 10.02
N ASN A 176 15.98 -3.85 10.59
CA ASN A 176 17.38 -3.56 10.34
C ASN A 176 17.82 -4.29 9.06
N LYS A 177 17.90 -3.54 7.95
CA LYS A 177 18.23 -4.08 6.62
C LYS A 177 19.63 -4.68 6.52
N ASP A 178 20.57 -4.23 7.35
CA ASP A 178 21.97 -4.68 7.31
C ASP A 178 22.13 -6.01 8.05
N LEU A 179 21.45 -6.15 9.19
CA LEU A 179 21.45 -7.37 10.00
C LEU A 179 20.37 -8.39 9.58
N LYS A 180 19.41 -7.97 8.73
CA LYS A 180 18.25 -8.76 8.31
C LYS A 180 17.47 -9.32 9.51
N GLN A 181 17.24 -8.47 10.51
CA GLN A 181 16.48 -8.81 11.71
C GLN A 181 15.71 -7.60 12.23
N TRP A 182 14.76 -7.85 13.14
CA TRP A 182 14.14 -6.78 13.91
C TRP A 182 15.09 -6.29 14.99
N ASP A 183 15.17 -4.97 15.10
CA ASP A 183 15.95 -4.26 16.11
C ASP A 183 15.06 -3.18 16.73
N VAL A 184 15.46 -2.61 17.86
CA VAL A 184 14.66 -1.64 18.61
C VAL A 184 15.26 -0.25 18.44
N VAL A 185 14.44 0.72 18.03
CA VAL A 185 14.86 2.12 17.97
C VAL A 185 14.61 2.79 19.32
N THR A 186 15.70 3.23 19.96
CA THR A 186 15.68 4.07 21.17
C THR A 186 16.26 5.43 20.83
N ASP A 187 15.44 6.48 20.90
CA ASP A 187 15.81 7.82 20.44
C ASP A 187 14.94 8.90 21.13
N GLU A 188 14.97 10.14 20.62
CA GLU A 188 14.07 11.23 20.96
C GLU A 188 12.68 11.00 20.35
N ALA A 189 11.65 10.93 21.20
CA ALA A 189 10.27 10.61 20.80
C ALA A 189 9.31 11.78 21.00
N LEU A 190 8.36 11.92 20.07
CA LEU A 190 7.19 12.78 20.23
C LEU A 190 6.17 12.05 21.11
N ILE A 191 5.91 12.59 22.30
CA ILE A 191 4.95 12.03 23.26
C ILE A 191 3.79 13.01 23.42
N ILE A 192 2.58 12.53 23.14
CA ILE A 192 1.33 13.27 23.31
C ILE A 192 0.40 12.40 24.15
N ASP A 193 -0.10 12.95 25.27
CA ASP A 193 -0.97 12.25 26.22
C ASP A 193 -0.43 10.87 26.66
N GLY A 194 0.88 10.81 26.91
CA GLY A 194 1.58 9.60 27.35
C GLY A 194 1.77 8.53 26.26
N LYS A 195 1.43 8.83 25.01
CA LYS A 195 1.58 7.92 23.86
C LYS A 195 2.62 8.45 22.89
N ILE A 196 3.46 7.55 22.37
CA ILE A 196 4.40 7.86 21.30
C ILE A 196 3.62 8.13 20.01
N LYS A 197 4.02 9.17 19.27
CA LYS A 197 3.48 9.52 17.97
C LYS A 197 4.59 9.60 16.93
N LEU A 198 4.33 9.09 15.73
CA LEU A 198 5.19 9.24 14.57
C LEU A 198 4.50 10.09 13.53
N LEU A 199 5.20 11.12 13.06
CA LEU A 199 4.77 11.94 11.95
C LEU A 199 5.04 11.20 10.65
N VAL A 200 4.07 11.23 9.73
CA VAL A 200 4.18 10.54 8.43
C VAL A 200 4.22 11.58 7.32
N PRO A 201 5.19 11.52 6.38
CA PRO A 201 5.25 12.44 5.25
C PRO A 201 3.92 12.42 4.48
N LYS A 202 3.29 13.58 4.31
CA LYS A 202 1.95 13.62 3.69
C LYS A 202 1.94 13.12 2.23
N ILE A 203 3.10 13.12 1.59
CA ILE A 203 3.26 12.80 0.17
C ILE A 203 3.28 11.30 -0.14
N ILE A 204 3.44 10.44 0.87
CA ILE A 204 3.36 8.97 0.73
C ILE A 204 2.04 8.39 1.23
N VAL A 205 1.14 9.23 1.72
CA VAL A 205 -0.13 8.83 2.32
C VAL A 205 -1.27 8.97 1.31
N VAL A 206 -2.09 7.93 1.19
CA VAL A 206 -3.18 7.86 0.22
C VAL A 206 -4.45 7.27 0.83
N LYS A 207 -5.59 7.53 0.19
CA LYS A 207 -6.87 6.89 0.57
C LYS A 207 -7.04 5.50 -0.03
N ASN A 208 -6.62 5.33 -1.28
CA ASN A 208 -6.76 4.08 -2.03
C ASN A 208 -5.51 3.82 -2.88
N TYR A 209 -5.02 2.58 -2.89
CA TYR A 209 -3.89 2.20 -3.73
C TYR A 209 -4.27 2.14 -5.21
N ARG A 210 -3.36 2.63 -6.07
CA ARG A 210 -3.39 2.30 -7.49
C ARG A 210 -2.90 0.88 -7.76
N ASN A 211 -1.96 0.38 -6.95
CA ASN A 211 -1.51 -1.00 -7.00
C ASN A 211 -2.52 -1.92 -6.30
N SER A 212 -3.68 -2.13 -6.92
CA SER A 212 -4.78 -2.94 -6.39
C SER A 212 -5.40 -3.83 -7.46
N ALA A 213 -5.96 -4.97 -7.03
CA ALA A 213 -6.64 -5.90 -7.92
C ALA A 213 -7.71 -5.22 -8.78
N LYS A 214 -8.42 -4.21 -8.23
CA LYS A 214 -9.51 -3.51 -8.93
C LYS A 214 -8.97 -2.67 -10.08
N HIS A 215 -7.93 -1.89 -9.79
CA HIS A 215 -7.31 -1.05 -10.79
C HIS A 215 -6.63 -1.88 -11.88
N TYR A 216 -5.85 -2.88 -11.47
CA TYR A 216 -5.17 -3.80 -12.39
C TYR A 216 -6.17 -4.54 -13.28
N CYS A 217 -7.24 -5.11 -12.70
CA CYS A 217 -8.30 -5.78 -13.45
C CYS A 217 -8.89 -4.86 -14.54
N ARG A 218 -9.33 -3.67 -14.14
CA ARG A 218 -10.07 -2.76 -15.02
C ARG A 218 -9.22 -2.17 -16.14
N ARG A 219 -7.93 -1.91 -15.86
CA ARG A 219 -7.03 -1.17 -16.76
C ARG A 219 -6.14 -2.06 -17.62
N TYR A 220 -5.86 -3.29 -17.19
CA TYR A 220 -4.96 -4.20 -17.88
C TYR A 220 -5.69 -5.47 -18.30
N VAL A 221 -6.16 -6.26 -17.34
CA VAL A 221 -6.78 -7.58 -17.61
C VAL A 221 -7.98 -7.46 -18.54
N LEU A 222 -8.98 -6.64 -18.20
CA LEU A 222 -10.19 -6.49 -19.03
C LEU A 222 -9.89 -5.80 -20.36
N VAL A 223 -8.90 -4.91 -20.41
CA VAL A 223 -8.49 -4.25 -21.67
C VAL A 223 -7.90 -5.26 -22.63
N LYS A 224 -7.04 -6.16 -22.15
CA LYS A 224 -6.52 -7.28 -22.94
C LYS A 224 -7.65 -8.20 -23.42
N ARG A 225 -8.51 -8.67 -22.50
CA ARG A 225 -9.64 -9.57 -22.84
C ARG A 225 -10.54 -8.97 -23.91
N ARG A 226 -10.75 -7.64 -23.86
CA ARG A 226 -11.48 -6.90 -24.89
C ARG A 226 -10.84 -7.03 -26.27
N GLU A 227 -9.52 -6.87 -26.36
CA GLU A 227 -8.78 -7.00 -27.61
C GLU A 227 -8.85 -8.44 -28.16
N GLU A 228 -8.81 -9.43 -27.28
CA GLU A 228 -8.96 -10.85 -27.63
C GLU A 228 -10.36 -11.14 -28.17
N HIS A 229 -11.42 -10.71 -27.48
CA HIS A 229 -12.79 -10.87 -27.97
C HIS A 229 -13.03 -10.18 -29.32
N ILE A 230 -12.50 -8.97 -29.52
CA ILE A 230 -12.60 -8.27 -30.81
C ILE A 230 -11.91 -9.07 -31.91
N ARG A 231 -10.74 -9.65 -31.62
CA ARG A 231 -9.96 -10.45 -32.58
C ARG A 231 -10.64 -11.77 -32.94
N GLU A 232 -11.23 -12.42 -31.94
CA GLU A 232 -11.91 -13.72 -32.08
C GLU A 232 -13.33 -13.59 -32.64
N GLY A 233 -13.90 -12.38 -32.67
CA GLY A 233 -15.29 -12.19 -33.08
C GLY A 233 -16.28 -12.85 -32.12
N SER A 234 -16.00 -12.82 -30.82
CA SER A 234 -16.80 -13.52 -29.81
C SER A 234 -18.24 -12.98 -29.73
N SER A 235 -19.11 -13.70 -29.01
CA SER A 235 -20.51 -13.27 -28.75
C SER A 235 -20.63 -11.94 -28.00
N LEU A 236 -19.54 -11.44 -27.41
CA LEU A 236 -19.51 -10.13 -26.73
C LEU A 236 -19.23 -8.96 -27.69
N VAL A 237 -18.89 -9.25 -28.94
CA VAL A 237 -18.63 -8.24 -29.97
C VAL A 237 -19.95 -7.67 -30.48
N LYS A 238 -20.11 -6.36 -30.30
CA LYS A 238 -21.24 -5.58 -30.82
C LYS A 238 -20.76 -4.74 -32.00
N THR A 239 -21.49 -4.82 -33.12
CA THR A 239 -21.20 -4.04 -34.33
C THR A 239 -22.33 -3.07 -34.63
N GLU A 240 -21.99 -1.83 -34.95
CA GLU A 240 -22.94 -0.77 -35.28
C GLU A 240 -22.44 0.00 -36.51
N MET A 241 -23.32 0.26 -37.49
CA MET A 241 -23.00 1.09 -38.64
C MET A 241 -23.21 2.56 -38.29
N LEU A 242 -22.14 3.36 -38.33
CA LEU A 242 -22.23 4.78 -38.05
C LEU A 242 -22.86 5.53 -39.21
N LYS A 243 -23.42 6.73 -38.93
CA LYS A 243 -23.93 7.66 -39.96
C LYS A 243 -22.90 8.02 -41.03
N SER A 244 -21.61 7.85 -40.74
CA SER A 244 -20.49 8.04 -41.67
C SER A 244 -20.21 6.85 -42.59
N GLY A 245 -20.98 5.76 -42.50
CA GLY A 245 -20.75 4.51 -43.23
C GLY A 245 -19.64 3.62 -42.64
N LYS A 246 -18.93 4.07 -41.60
CA LYS A 246 -17.91 3.27 -40.90
C LYS A 246 -18.56 2.29 -39.93
N MET A 247 -18.04 1.06 -39.88
CA MET A 247 -18.41 0.07 -38.87
C MET A 247 -17.70 0.37 -37.55
N LYS A 248 -18.47 0.46 -36.47
CA LYS A 248 -17.99 0.56 -35.09
C LYS A 248 -18.07 -0.81 -34.44
N VAL A 249 -16.93 -1.33 -34.00
CA VAL A 249 -16.82 -2.57 -33.24
C VAL A 249 -16.59 -2.22 -31.78
N THR A 250 -17.42 -2.75 -30.88
CA THR A 250 -17.33 -2.47 -29.45
C THR A 250 -17.46 -3.75 -28.63
N VAL A 251 -16.66 -3.86 -27.58
CA VAL A 251 -16.83 -4.83 -26.49
C VAL A 251 -16.75 -4.04 -25.19
N VAL A 252 -17.77 -4.20 -24.34
CA VAL A 252 -17.89 -3.45 -23.08
C VAL A 252 -17.17 -4.21 -21.97
N LEU A 253 -16.31 -3.52 -21.21
CA LEU A 253 -15.49 -4.16 -20.18
C LEU A 253 -16.33 -4.75 -19.04
N ASP A 254 -17.47 -4.15 -18.73
CA ASP A 254 -18.38 -4.66 -17.70
C ASP A 254 -19.13 -5.92 -18.19
N ASP A 255 -19.39 -6.07 -19.50
CA ASP A 255 -19.94 -7.31 -20.07
C ASP A 255 -18.93 -8.45 -19.94
N ILE A 256 -17.64 -8.20 -20.23
CA ILE A 256 -16.56 -9.18 -20.01
C ILE A 256 -16.50 -9.59 -18.54
N GLU A 257 -16.47 -8.61 -17.62
CA GLU A 257 -16.40 -8.89 -16.19
C GLU A 257 -17.62 -9.69 -15.70
N GLN A 258 -18.80 -9.43 -16.26
CA GLN A 258 -20.00 -10.18 -15.92
C GLN A 258 -19.89 -11.64 -16.38
N GLU A 259 -19.52 -11.87 -17.63
CA GLU A 259 -19.53 -13.20 -18.26
C GLU A 259 -18.36 -14.09 -17.80
N GLU A 260 -17.15 -13.54 -17.73
CA GLU A 260 -15.94 -14.33 -17.46
C GLU A 260 -15.61 -14.45 -15.97
N ARG A 261 -16.15 -13.56 -15.13
CA ARG A 261 -15.86 -13.54 -13.69
C ARG A 261 -17.10 -13.75 -12.84
N LYS A 262 -18.06 -12.83 -12.88
CA LYS A 262 -19.18 -12.83 -11.93
C LYS A 262 -20.11 -14.03 -12.11
N LYS A 263 -20.48 -14.39 -13.34
CA LYS A 263 -21.30 -15.59 -13.62
C LYS A 263 -20.62 -16.90 -13.20
N LEU A 264 -19.29 -16.93 -13.24
CA LEU A 264 -18.50 -18.09 -12.83
C LEU A 264 -18.21 -18.11 -11.31
N GLY A 265 -18.72 -17.13 -10.55
CA GLY A 265 -18.51 -17.05 -9.10
C GLY A 265 -17.07 -16.70 -8.69
N LYS A 266 -16.23 -16.24 -9.62
CA LYS A 266 -14.82 -15.92 -9.35
C LYS A 266 -14.68 -14.60 -8.61
N THR A 267 -13.82 -14.59 -7.60
CA THR A 267 -13.36 -13.34 -6.99
C THR A 267 -12.55 -12.53 -8.00
N GLN A 268 -12.34 -11.24 -7.70
CA GLN A 268 -11.51 -10.40 -8.55
C GLN A 268 -10.05 -10.85 -8.57
N LYS A 269 -9.50 -11.31 -7.44
CA LYS A 269 -8.10 -11.72 -7.32
C LYS A 269 -7.84 -13.05 -8.03
N GLU A 270 -8.76 -14.01 -7.91
CA GLU A 270 -8.74 -15.25 -8.70
C GLU A 270 -8.71 -14.95 -10.20
N TYR A 271 -9.63 -14.12 -10.68
CA TYR A 271 -9.71 -13.79 -12.11
C TYR A 271 -8.47 -13.07 -12.64
N VAL A 272 -7.94 -12.08 -11.92
CA VAL A 272 -6.71 -11.42 -12.38
C VAL A 272 -5.50 -12.34 -12.33
N ARG A 273 -5.43 -13.28 -11.36
CA ARG A 273 -4.35 -14.28 -11.28
C ARG A 273 -4.38 -15.18 -12.51
N GLU A 274 -5.52 -15.83 -12.78
CA GLU A 274 -5.68 -16.75 -13.91
C GLU A 274 -5.30 -16.10 -15.26
N ILE A 275 -5.78 -14.87 -15.53
CA ILE A 275 -5.47 -14.20 -16.80
C ILE A 275 -4.01 -13.77 -16.87
N THR A 276 -3.41 -13.37 -15.75
CA THR A 276 -2.01 -12.94 -15.71
C THR A 276 -1.05 -14.12 -15.82
N GLU A 277 -1.40 -15.29 -15.29
CA GLU A 277 -0.59 -16.51 -15.46
C GLU A 277 -0.46 -16.92 -16.94
N GLY A 278 -1.50 -16.66 -17.75
CA GLY A 278 -1.44 -16.85 -19.19
C GLY A 278 -0.63 -15.78 -19.95
N ASP A 279 -0.28 -14.67 -19.31
CA ASP A 279 0.50 -13.57 -19.90
C ASP A 279 1.14 -12.67 -18.82
N PRO A 280 2.29 -13.11 -18.27
CA PRO A 280 2.97 -12.39 -17.19
C PRO A 280 3.41 -10.97 -17.56
N GLU A 281 3.52 -10.66 -18.85
CA GLU A 281 3.90 -9.33 -19.34
C GLU A 281 2.84 -8.27 -19.03
N LEU A 282 1.59 -8.66 -18.74
CA LEU A 282 0.58 -7.75 -18.21
C LEU A 282 1.04 -7.09 -16.91
N MET A 283 1.55 -7.88 -15.98
CA MET A 283 2.01 -7.38 -14.70
C MET A 283 3.32 -6.59 -14.87
N GLY A 284 4.22 -7.06 -15.72
CA GLY A 284 5.44 -6.32 -16.08
C GLY A 284 5.14 -4.92 -16.61
N ARG A 285 4.16 -4.80 -17.51
CA ARG A 285 3.69 -3.49 -18.02
C ARG A 285 3.08 -2.64 -16.93
N PHE A 286 2.22 -3.22 -16.09
CA PHE A 286 1.60 -2.50 -14.98
C PHE A 286 2.65 -1.89 -14.04
N ARG A 287 3.66 -2.66 -13.64
CA ARG A 287 4.78 -2.17 -12.81
C ARG A 287 5.52 -1.02 -13.48
N ARG A 288 5.88 -1.14 -14.77
CA ARG A 288 6.61 -0.08 -15.50
C ARG A 288 5.80 1.21 -15.64
N GLU A 289 4.49 1.08 -15.81
CA GLU A 289 3.59 2.24 -15.93
C GLU A 289 3.25 2.87 -14.57
N MET A 290 3.51 2.20 -13.43
CA MET A 290 3.11 2.70 -12.12
C MET A 290 3.66 4.10 -11.81
N ARG A 291 4.94 4.37 -12.11
CA ARG A 291 5.52 5.70 -11.93
C ARG A 291 4.73 6.76 -12.71
N HIS A 292 4.39 6.48 -13.97
CA HIS A 292 3.61 7.40 -14.80
C HIS A 292 2.17 7.56 -14.27
N ILE A 293 1.53 6.48 -13.83
CA ILE A 293 0.18 6.51 -13.23
C ILE A 293 0.15 7.43 -12.01
N LEU A 294 1.14 7.30 -11.13
CA LEU A 294 1.20 8.04 -9.86
C LEU A 294 1.55 9.51 -10.08
N LEU A 295 2.47 9.84 -11.00
CA LEU A 295 2.87 11.22 -11.25
C LEU A 295 1.90 12.01 -12.13
N SER A 296 1.01 11.35 -12.86
CA SER A 296 0.02 12.00 -13.74
C SER A 296 -1.16 12.59 -12.94
N ALA A 297 -1.47 13.86 -13.18
CA ALA A 297 -2.55 14.59 -12.51
C ALA A 297 -3.94 13.92 -12.64
N ASN A 298 -4.19 13.21 -13.74
CA ASN A 298 -5.48 12.57 -13.99
C ASN A 298 -5.62 11.18 -13.35
N THR A 299 -4.50 10.56 -12.98
CA THR A 299 -4.47 9.15 -12.53
C THR A 299 -3.79 8.95 -11.19
N THR A 300 -3.18 9.99 -10.62
CA THR A 300 -2.57 9.95 -9.30
C THR A 300 -3.58 9.53 -8.23
N ASN A 301 -3.10 8.88 -7.17
CA ASN A 301 -3.84 8.70 -5.92
C ASN A 301 -3.34 9.63 -4.79
N ARG A 302 -2.40 10.54 -5.10
CA ARG A 302 -1.90 11.53 -4.16
C ARG A 302 -3.05 12.42 -3.70
N LEU A 303 -3.12 12.62 -2.39
CA LEU A 303 -4.10 13.52 -1.80
C LEU A 303 -3.61 14.96 -1.86
N THR A 304 -4.51 15.86 -2.20
CA THR A 304 -4.36 17.31 -1.98
C THR A 304 -4.48 17.61 -0.49
N ASP A 305 -3.98 18.77 -0.04
CA ASP A 305 -4.12 19.20 1.34
C ASP A 305 -5.59 19.30 1.76
N GLU A 306 -6.46 19.75 0.86
CA GLU A 306 -7.92 19.81 1.07
C GLU A 306 -8.54 18.42 1.24
N GLN A 307 -8.09 17.43 0.46
CA GLN A 307 -8.55 16.05 0.61
C GLN A 307 -8.06 15.42 1.92
N ILE A 308 -6.82 15.67 2.32
CA ILE A 308 -6.29 15.21 3.61
C ILE A 308 -7.14 15.80 4.74
N MET A 309 -7.37 17.12 4.73
CA MET A 309 -8.22 17.77 5.72
C MET A 309 -9.64 17.18 5.76
N ALA A 310 -10.23 16.93 4.58
CA ALA A 310 -11.55 16.31 4.50
C ALA A 310 -11.59 14.88 5.07
N GLU A 311 -10.53 14.08 4.91
CA GLU A 311 -10.45 12.75 5.54
C GLU A 311 -10.27 12.86 7.06
N ILE A 312 -9.45 13.79 7.56
CA ILE A 312 -9.26 14.02 9.00
C ILE A 312 -10.58 14.50 9.64
N ASP A 313 -11.30 15.44 9.01
CA ASP A 313 -12.51 16.02 9.59
C ASP A 313 -13.69 15.03 9.61
N LYS A 314 -13.71 14.01 8.73
CA LYS A 314 -14.69 12.90 8.81
C LYS A 314 -14.59 12.14 10.12
N VAL A 315 -13.42 12.14 10.76
CA VAL A 315 -13.19 11.47 12.04
C VAL A 315 -13.87 12.22 13.19
N LYS A 316 -14.08 13.56 13.08
CA LYS A 316 -14.79 14.37 14.10
C LYS A 316 -16.31 14.12 14.14
N LEU A 317 -16.88 13.59 13.06
CA LEU A 317 -18.33 13.41 12.88
C LEU A 317 -18.85 12.02 13.29
N LYS A 318 -17.95 11.10 13.67
CA LYS A 318 -18.27 9.75 14.15
C LYS A 318 -18.14 9.68 15.67
#